data_AF-A0AA40WFV4-F1
#
_entry.id   AF-A0AA40WFV4-F1
#
_cell.length_a   1.000
_cell.length_b   1.000
_cell.length_c   1.000
_cell.angle_alpha   90.00
_cell.angle_beta   90.00
_cell.angle_gamma   90.00
#
_symmetry.space_group_name_H-M   'P 1'
#
loop_
_entity.id
_entity.type
_entity.pdbx_description
1 polymer ?
#
loop_
_entity_poly.entity_id
_entity_poly.type
_entity_poly.pdbx_seq_one_letter_code
_entity_poly.pdbx_strand_id
1 'polypeptide(L)' 'MDEIIVKNSSYINLKKVRDDRDGNLIILESMRDVPFEIKRVYYINNLENSVSVRGQHAHKEIEQVIF' A
#
# COMPACT_ATOMS: atom_id res chain seq x y z
N MET A 1 0.94 -23.67 17.28
CA MET A 1 1.67 -22.72 16.42
C MET A 1 1.51 -21.38 17.06
N ASP A 2 2.61 -20.75 17.43
CA ASP A 2 2.58 -19.42 18.03
C ASP A 2 2.16 -18.39 16.97
N GLU A 3 1.35 -17.41 17.38
CA GLU A 3 0.85 -16.36 16.50
C GLU A 3 2.00 -15.44 16.06
N ILE A 4 2.19 -15.28 14.74
CA ILE A 4 3.20 -14.36 14.19
C ILE A 4 2.62 -12.94 14.23
N ILE A 5 3.10 -12.11 15.15
CA ILE A 5 2.76 -10.69 15.22
C ILE A 5 3.84 -9.88 14.50
N VAL A 6 3.50 -9.30 13.35
CA VAL A 6 4.38 -8.38 12.62
C VAL A 6 4.32 -7.01 13.30
N LYS A 7 5.49 -6.47 13.70
CA LYS A 7 5.62 -5.12 14.27
C LYS A 7 5.83 -4.09 13.15
N ASN A 8 5.50 -2.82 13.43
CA ASN A 8 5.65 -1.69 12.50
C ASN A 8 4.84 -1.84 11.20
N SER A 9 3.70 -2.51 11.27
CA SER A 9 2.73 -2.60 10.18
C SER A 9 1.34 -2.28 10.70
N SER A 10 0.49 -1.73 9.83
CA SER A 10 -0.92 -1.48 10.13
C SER A 10 -1.72 -1.44 8.84
N TYR A 11 -3.04 -1.59 8.96
CA TYR A 11 -3.95 -1.35 7.84
C TYR A 11 -4.31 0.13 7.78
N ILE A 12 -4.34 0.67 6.56
CA ILE A 12 -4.93 1.98 6.31
C ILE A 12 -6.26 1.82 5.59
N ASN A 13 -7.24 2.63 5.98
CA ASN A 13 -8.55 2.65 5.35
C ASN A 13 -8.64 3.87 4.45
N LEU A 14 -8.72 3.63 3.15
CA LEU A 14 -8.75 4.69 2.14
C LEU A 14 -10.18 5.08 1.81
N LYS A 15 -10.39 6.39 1.60
CA LYS A 15 -11.67 6.89 1.13
C LYS A 15 -11.92 6.38 -0.30
N LYS A 16 -13.01 5.64 -0.45
CA LYS A 16 -13.50 5.14 -1.74
C LYS A 16 -14.82 5.80 -2.10
N VAL A 17 -14.83 6.55 -3.19
CA VAL A 17 -16.05 7.06 -3.82
C VAL A 17 -16.42 6.06 -4.92
N ARG A 18 -17.63 5.49 -4.82
CA ARG A 18 -18.13 4.52 -5.79
C ARG A 18 -19.16 5.21 -6.68
N ASP A 19 -18.99 5.08 -7.98
CA ASP A 19 -20.00 5.40 -8.99
C ASP A 19 -20.25 4.12 -9.80
N ASP A 20 -21.49 3.63 -9.78
CA ASP A 20 -21.83 2.37 -10.45
C ASP A 20 -21.71 2.45 -11.97
N ARG A 21 -21.70 3.66 -12.54
CA ARG A 21 -21.54 3.89 -13.98
C ARG A 21 -20.09 4.20 -14.35
N ASP A 22 -19.43 5.04 -13.56
CA ASP A 22 -18.13 5.64 -13.91
C ASP A 22 -16.94 4.98 -13.18
N GLY A 23 -17.22 4.07 -12.24
CA GLY A 23 -16.22 3.28 -11.55
C GLY A 23 -15.88 3.78 -10.14
N ASN A 24 -14.67 3.47 -9.67
CA ASN A 24 -14.26 3.76 -8.31
C ASN A 24 -13.12 4.78 -8.27
N LEU A 25 -13.29 5.83 -7.48
CA LEU A 25 -12.23 6.78 -7.13
C LEU A 25 -11.71 6.48 -5.73
N ILE A 26 -10.41 6.24 -5.61
CA ILE A 26 -9.71 6.08 -4.33
C ILE A 26 -8.84 7.31 -4.12
N ILE A 27 -9.00 7.95 -2.97
CA ILE A 27 -8.29 9.17 -2.61
C ILE A 27 -7.33 8.87 -1.46
N LEU A 28 -6.11 9.40 -1.59
CA LEU A 28 -5.04 9.32 -0.61
C LEU A 28 -4.46 10.72 -0.41
N GLU A 29 -4.43 11.18 0.83
CA GLU A 29 -3.81 12.45 1.20
C GLU A 29 -2.64 12.19 2.17
N SER A 30 -1.49 12.79 1.86
CA SER A 30 -0.31 12.76 2.73
C SER A 30 -0.60 13.45 4.06
N MET A 31 -0.05 12.92 5.15
CA MET A 31 -0.29 13.41 6.52
C MET A 31 -1.76 13.40 6.97
N ARG A 32 -2.65 12.72 6.23
CA ARG A 32 -4.06 12.50 6.58
C ARG A 32 -4.43 11.03 6.54
N ASP A 33 -4.38 10.41 5.36
CA ASP A 33 -4.67 8.99 5.18
C ASP A 33 -3.38 8.14 5.30
N VAL A 34 -2.26 8.76 4.93
CA VAL A 34 -0.91 8.19 5.08
C VAL A 34 -0.17 8.94 6.18
N PRO A 35 0.38 8.24 7.20
CA PRO A 35 0.96 8.87 8.39
C PRO A 35 2.37 9.46 8.16
N PHE A 36 2.75 9.71 6.90
CA PHE A 36 4.04 10.26 6.51
C PHE A 36 3.92 11.14 5.26
N GLU A 37 4.96 11.96 5.04
CA GLU A 37 5.09 12.81 3.87
C GLU A 37 5.34 11.97 2.61
N ILE A 38 4.49 12.10 1.59
CA ILE A 38 4.65 11.35 0.33
C ILE A 38 5.74 12.03 -0.51
N LYS A 39 6.92 11.41 -0.54
CA LYS A 39 8.06 11.89 -1.34
C LYS A 39 8.20 11.20 -2.70
N ARG A 40 7.54 10.05 -2.89
CA ARG A 40 7.62 9.24 -4.11
C ARG A 40 6.39 8.36 -4.27
N VAL A 41 5.89 8.27 -5.51
CA VAL A 41 4.88 7.30 -5.93
C VAL A 41 5.47 6.46 -7.06
N TYR A 42 5.26 5.15 -7.01
CA TYR A 42 5.63 4.24 -8.09
C TYR A 42 4.59 3.12 -8.18
N TYR A 43 4.50 2.49 -9.34
CA TYR A 43 3.67 1.33 -9.57
C TYR A 43 4.47 0.29 -10.32
N ILE A 44 4.17 -0.98 -10.06
CA ILE A 44 4.77 -2.11 -10.74
C ILE A 44 3.71 -2.64 -11.70
N ASN A 45 4.11 -2.88 -12.95
CA ASN A 45 3.26 -3.43 -13.98
C ASN A 45 3.95 -4.63 -14.65
N ASN A 46 3.21 -5.35 -15.49
CA ASN A 46 3.72 -6.48 -16.27
C ASN A 46 4.43 -7.55 -15.42
N LEU A 47 3.82 -7.93 -14.29
CA LEU A 47 4.25 -9.09 -13.50
C LEU A 47 3.94 -10.37 -14.29
N GLU A 48 4.85 -11.34 -14.24
CA GLU A 48 4.68 -12.64 -14.92
C GLU A 48 3.44 -13.39 -14.41
N ASN A 49 3.13 -13.24 -13.11
CA ASN A 49 1.89 -13.71 -12.49
C ASN A 49 1.59 -12.95 -11.18
N SER A 50 0.37 -13.10 -10.65
CA SER A 50 -0.09 -12.45 -9.41
C SER A 50 0.66 -12.91 -8.15
N VAL A 51 1.46 -13.98 -8.25
CA VAL A 51 2.21 -14.57 -7.14
C VAL A 51 3.73 -14.36 -7.27
N SER A 52 4.15 -13.47 -8.18
CA SER A 52 5.56 -13.25 -8.47
C SER A 52 6.28 -12.76 -7.23
N VAL A 53 7.21 -13.57 -6.72
CA VAL A 53 8.04 -13.22 -5.56
C VAL A 53 9.12 -12.26 -6.00
N ARG A 54 9.18 -11.09 -5.36
CA ARG A 54 10.23 -10.09 -5.59
C ARG A 54 11.34 -10.25 -4.56
N GLY A 55 12.57 -9.88 -4.94
CA GLY A 55 13.79 -10.08 -4.16
C GLY A 55 13.69 -9.56 -2.73
N GLN A 56 13.35 -10.47 -1.82
CA GLN A 56 12.98 -10.22 -0.43
C GLN A 56 14.06 -9.39 0.28
N HIS A 57 13.72 -8.15 0.64
CA HIS A 57 14.66 -7.21 1.25
C HIS A 57 13.99 -6.40 2.35
N ALA A 58 14.81 -5.78 3.18
CA ALA A 58 14.38 -4.90 4.26
C ALA A 58 14.78 -3.45 3.96
N HIS A 59 14.02 -2.52 4.54
CA HIS A 59 14.35 -1.11 4.55
C HIS A 59 14.66 -0.67 5.98
N LYS A 60 15.60 0.26 6.12
CA LYS A 60 15.99 0.81 7.43
C LYS A 60 15.05 1.93 7.90
N GLU A 61 14.69 2.83 6.99
CA GLU A 61 13.94 4.07 7.31
C GLU A 61 12.72 4.31 6.38
N ILE A 62 12.55 3.49 5.34
CA ILE A 62 11.46 3.71 4.37
C ILE A 62 10.15 3.22 4.97
N GLU A 63 9.18 4.12 5.01
CA GLU A 63 7.77 3.79 5.25
C GLU A 63 7.04 3.65 3.91
N GLN A 64 6.18 2.63 3.78
CA GLN A 64 5.48 2.33 2.55
C GLN A 64 4.03 1.99 2.82
N VAL A 65 3.17 2.42 1.91
CA VAL A 65 1.81 1.93 1.77
C VAL A 65 1.75 1.15 0.46
N ILE A 66 1.17 -0.04 0.51
CA ILE A 66 0.99 -0.92 -0.64
C ILE A 66 -0.52 -1.17 -0.78
N PHE A 67 -1.03 -1.01 -2.00
CA PHE A 67 -2.43 -1.19 -2.38
C PHE A 67 -2.53 -2.01 -3.66
#